data_AF-A0A812FR80-F1
#
_entry.id   AF-A0A812FR80-F1
#
_cell.length_a   1.000
_cell.length_b   1.000
_cell.length_c   1.000
_cell.angle_alpha   90.00
_cell.angle_beta   90.00
_cell.angle_gamma   90.00
#
_symmetry.space_group_name_H-M   'P 1'
#
loop_
_entity.id
_entity.type
_entity.pdbx_description
1 polymer ?
#
loop_
_entity_poly.entity_id
_entity_poly.type
_entity_poly.pdbx_seq_one_letter_code
_entity_poly.pdbx_strand_id
1 'polypeptide(L)'
;MFGDYLKQLRVQQGLTQRELATKLNLANPEFASVDSVTVSRWERNTTTPNTIKAIKVLRELTLDLKPFLLSIPSPEDETFLDDILYTRFRSQRALLMMSDYEELKPSEEIEITEETLFEDEVDAHLTRLKNFFLNADAHYPGMIDLDFLTMHEEKKLIAKVYKDSASQKVRGHSISFLFRVEDLDTCFSTPHQTLPFNLARAYSEARELALCCLSRYATSEQVFMILHPTLVDYIAQRSNITQLYYYAFDNQFTDYLVSLGAEKIAYDTPDKIGSVKIGKTAYRKCLLKVDTAVLLAQPSIISLLHQHQANIING
;
A
#
# COMPACT_ATOMS: atom_id res chain seq x y z
N MET A 1 1.95 22.51 -12.69
CA MET A 1 2.29 21.29 -11.88
C MET A 1 2.06 20.01 -12.67
N PHE A 2 0.82 19.60 -12.97
CA PHE A 2 0.57 18.44 -13.88
C PHE A 2 1.06 18.71 -15.31
N GLY A 3 0.62 19.81 -15.92
CA GLY A 3 0.90 20.12 -17.32
C GLY A 3 2.39 20.25 -17.63
N ASP A 4 3.13 20.89 -16.73
CA ASP A 4 4.57 21.08 -16.85
C ASP A 4 5.33 19.75 -16.76
N TYR A 5 4.94 18.89 -15.80
CA TYR A 5 5.54 17.57 -15.63
C TYR A 5 5.19 16.64 -16.81
N LEU A 6 3.94 16.66 -17.28
CA LEU A 6 3.53 15.93 -18.48
C LEU A 6 4.37 16.34 -19.70
N LYS A 7 4.55 17.66 -19.89
CA LYS A 7 5.37 18.20 -20.98
C LYS A 7 6.83 17.76 -20.85
N GLN A 8 7.38 17.78 -19.64
CA GLN A 8 8.75 17.32 -19.37
C GLN A 8 8.91 15.85 -19.77
N LEU A 9 8.05 14.96 -19.27
CA LEU A 9 8.09 13.52 -19.57
C LEU A 9 7.92 13.24 -21.08
N ARG A 10 6.97 13.94 -21.72
CA ARG A 10 6.75 13.80 -23.17
C ARG A 10 8.01 14.17 -23.96
N VAL A 11 8.63 15.30 -23.64
CA VAL A 11 9.83 15.80 -24.33
C VAL A 11 11.02 14.87 -24.06
N GLN A 12 11.19 14.37 -22.84
CA GLN A 12 12.24 13.40 -22.50
C GLN A 12 12.14 12.11 -23.31
N GLN A 13 10.92 11.67 -23.64
CA GLN A 13 10.68 10.51 -24.51
C GLN A 13 10.71 10.84 -26.01
N GLY A 14 10.98 12.10 -26.40
CA GLY A 14 11.02 12.52 -27.80
C GLY A 14 9.66 12.49 -28.51
N LEU A 15 8.54 12.47 -27.77
CA LEU A 15 7.21 12.35 -28.34
C LEU A 15 6.65 13.71 -28.74
N THR A 16 5.93 13.77 -29.87
CA THR A 16 5.04 14.89 -30.20
C THR A 16 3.73 14.80 -29.40
N GLN A 17 2.97 15.90 -29.32
CA GLN A 17 1.65 15.91 -28.65
C GLN A 17 0.67 14.91 -29.28
N ARG A 18 0.77 14.69 -30.60
CA ARG A 18 -0.04 13.71 -31.34
C ARG A 18 0.35 12.27 -31.01
N GLU A 19 1.65 11.98 -30.92
CA GLU A 19 2.14 10.66 -30.55
C GLU A 19 1.79 10.33 -29.10
N LEU A 20 1.88 11.31 -28.18
CA LEU A 20 1.42 11.13 -26.81
C LEU A 20 -0.08 10.79 -26.76
N ALA A 21 -0.93 11.56 -27.45
CA ALA A 21 -2.37 11.27 -27.52
C ALA A 21 -2.63 9.85 -28.07
N THR A 22 -1.91 9.46 -29.12
CA THR A 22 -2.01 8.10 -29.69
C THR A 22 -1.58 7.02 -28.70
N LYS A 23 -0.47 7.23 -27.98
CA LYS A 23 0.02 6.32 -26.94
C LYS A 23 -1.02 6.12 -25.84
N LEU A 24 -1.61 7.21 -25.34
CA LEU A 24 -2.66 7.15 -24.32
C LEU A 24 -3.90 6.39 -24.82
N ASN A 25 -4.36 6.68 -26.04
CA ASN A 25 -5.51 6.00 -26.65
C ASN A 25 -5.31 4.48 -26.79
N LEU A 26 -4.07 4.04 -27.05
CA LEU A 26 -3.74 2.61 -27.16
C LEU A 26 -3.57 1.93 -25.79
N ALA A 27 -3.19 2.68 -24.76
CA ALA A 27 -2.95 2.14 -23.42
C ALA A 27 -4.24 1.79 -22.68
N ASN A 28 -5.24 2.67 -22.70
CA ASN A 28 -6.49 2.45 -21.97
C ASN A 28 -7.71 3.05 -22.69
N PRO A 29 -8.83 2.32 -22.80
CA PRO A 29 -10.07 2.85 -23.38
C PRO A 29 -10.59 4.14 -22.72
N GLU A 30 -10.29 4.39 -21.44
CA GLU A 30 -10.62 5.63 -20.73
C GLU A 30 -10.03 6.88 -21.40
N PHE A 31 -8.96 6.71 -22.18
CA PHE A 31 -8.29 7.79 -22.88
C PHE A 31 -8.77 8.01 -24.30
N ALA A 32 -9.68 7.20 -24.85
CA ALA A 32 -10.09 7.24 -26.26
C ALA A 32 -10.48 8.64 -26.81
N SER A 33 -10.92 9.55 -25.94
CA SER A 33 -11.28 10.93 -26.30
C SER A 33 -10.11 11.92 -26.25
N VAL A 34 -8.90 11.49 -25.88
CA VAL A 34 -7.72 12.35 -25.72
C VAL A 34 -7.09 12.56 -27.09
N ASP A 35 -7.15 13.80 -27.56
CA ASP A 35 -6.52 14.25 -28.80
C ASP A 35 -5.32 15.16 -28.52
N SER A 36 -4.61 15.55 -29.59
CA SER A 36 -3.46 16.45 -29.48
C SER A 36 -3.83 17.82 -28.92
N VAL A 37 -5.06 18.29 -29.15
CA VAL A 37 -5.56 19.58 -28.61
C VAL A 37 -5.73 19.49 -27.09
N THR A 38 -6.26 18.37 -26.60
CA THR A 38 -6.42 18.08 -25.18
C THR A 38 -5.06 18.04 -24.48
N VAL A 39 -4.10 17.30 -25.04
CA VAL A 39 -2.71 17.30 -24.56
C VAL A 39 -2.13 18.72 -24.55
N SER A 40 -2.34 19.49 -25.62
CA SER A 40 -1.88 20.88 -25.72
C SER A 40 -2.47 21.79 -24.64
N ARG A 41 -3.76 21.62 -24.31
CA ARG A 41 -4.43 22.34 -23.22
C ARG A 41 -3.91 21.93 -21.85
N TRP A 42 -3.64 20.64 -21.63
CA TRP A 42 -3.02 20.13 -20.41
C TRP A 42 -1.62 20.72 -20.20
N GLU A 43 -0.75 20.67 -21.21
CA GLU A 43 0.62 21.20 -21.12
C GLU A 43 0.70 22.71 -20.93
N ARG A 44 -0.32 23.46 -21.36
CA ARG A 44 -0.45 24.90 -21.11
C ARG A 44 -1.14 25.22 -19.78
N ASN A 45 -1.47 24.19 -18.98
CA ASN A 45 -2.26 24.31 -17.76
C ASN A 45 -3.60 25.06 -17.99
N THR A 46 -4.15 25.02 -19.21
CA THR A 46 -5.46 25.63 -19.55
C THR A 46 -6.61 24.81 -18.97
N THR A 47 -6.44 23.50 -18.94
CA THR A 47 -7.35 22.54 -18.31
C THR A 47 -6.49 21.47 -17.64
N THR A 48 -6.96 20.88 -16.55
CA THR A 48 -6.27 19.79 -15.86
C THR A 48 -7.26 18.65 -15.66
N PRO A 49 -6.90 17.39 -15.95
CA PRO A 49 -7.75 16.26 -15.56
C PRO A 49 -7.82 16.15 -14.03
N ASN A 50 -8.79 15.40 -13.50
CA ASN A 50 -8.80 15.10 -12.07
C ASN A 50 -7.54 14.29 -11.68
N THR A 51 -7.20 14.25 -10.38
CA THR A 51 -5.96 13.63 -9.88
C THR A 51 -5.84 12.16 -10.28
N ILE A 52 -6.93 11.40 -10.21
CA ILE A 52 -6.95 9.98 -10.60
C ILE A 52 -6.55 9.82 -12.07
N LYS A 53 -7.19 10.59 -12.97
CA LYS A 53 -6.89 10.57 -14.40
C LYS A 53 -5.49 11.11 -14.70
N ALA A 54 -5.02 12.10 -13.96
CA ALA A 54 -3.65 12.61 -14.05
C ALA A 54 -2.63 11.52 -13.71
N ILE A 55 -2.83 10.77 -12.61
CA ILE A 55 -1.99 9.64 -12.22
C ILE A 55 -1.96 8.58 -13.32
N LYS A 56 -3.14 8.18 -13.82
CA LYS A 56 -3.22 7.18 -14.89
C LYS A 56 -2.53 7.63 -16.18
N VAL A 57 -2.63 8.92 -16.55
CA VAL A 57 -1.91 9.46 -17.72
C VAL A 57 -0.39 9.43 -17.51
N LEU A 58 0.08 9.84 -16.34
CA LEU A 58 1.52 9.89 -16.06
C LEU A 58 2.14 8.50 -15.97
N ARG A 59 1.39 7.49 -15.51
CA ARG A 59 1.87 6.10 -15.43
C ARG A 59 2.29 5.54 -16.79
N GLU A 60 1.67 6.00 -17.88
CA GLU A 60 2.03 5.61 -19.25
C GLU A 60 3.39 6.16 -19.70
N LEU A 61 3.94 7.10 -18.93
CA LEU A 61 5.17 7.80 -19.25
C LEU A 61 6.27 7.56 -18.20
N THR A 62 5.93 7.32 -16.94
CA THR A 62 6.92 7.15 -15.88
C THR A 62 6.48 6.11 -14.86
N LEU A 63 7.45 5.38 -14.32
CA LEU A 63 7.26 4.52 -13.15
C LEU A 63 7.26 5.32 -11.86
N ASP A 64 7.94 6.47 -11.83
CA ASP A 64 7.99 7.32 -10.65
C ASP A 64 6.98 8.46 -10.74
N LEU A 65 5.91 8.37 -9.96
CA LEU A 65 4.88 9.38 -9.80
C LEU A 65 5.15 10.33 -8.62
N LYS A 66 6.13 10.01 -7.77
CA LYS A 66 6.40 10.77 -6.55
C LYS A 66 6.63 12.27 -6.80
N PRO A 67 7.37 12.70 -7.84
CA PRO A 67 7.53 14.13 -8.14
C PRO A 67 6.19 14.84 -8.41
N PHE A 68 5.26 14.17 -9.07
CA PHE A 68 3.93 14.72 -9.32
C PHE A 68 3.10 14.76 -8.03
N LEU A 69 3.06 13.67 -7.27
CA LEU A 69 2.26 13.58 -6.04
C LEU A 69 2.70 14.62 -5.00
N LEU A 70 4.01 14.79 -4.81
CA LEU A 70 4.56 15.82 -3.92
C LEU A 70 4.38 17.25 -4.46
N SER A 71 4.05 17.42 -5.74
CA SER A 71 3.69 18.74 -6.25
C SER A 71 2.26 19.15 -5.84
N ILE A 72 1.39 18.19 -5.52
CA ILE A 72 0.03 18.50 -5.07
C ILE A 72 0.12 19.10 -3.65
N PRO A 73 -0.52 20.26 -3.39
CA PRO A 73 -0.51 20.85 -2.06
C PRO A 73 -1.00 19.87 -1.01
N SER A 74 -0.27 19.77 0.11
CA SER A 74 -0.71 18.95 1.24
C SER A 74 -2.02 19.52 1.80
N PRO A 75 -3.10 18.74 1.87
CA PRO A 75 -4.33 19.17 2.54
C PRO A 75 -4.07 19.38 4.05
N GLU A 76 -4.74 20.38 4.64
CA GLU A 76 -4.59 20.73 6.06
C GLU A 76 -5.46 19.86 7.00
N ASP A 77 -6.49 19.17 6.48
CA ASP A 77 -7.45 18.39 7.27
C ASP A 77 -7.28 16.86 7.07
N GLU A 78 -6.77 16.16 8.09
CA GLU A 78 -6.56 14.70 8.11
C GLU A 78 -7.44 13.97 9.15
N THR A 79 -8.70 14.36 9.30
CA THR A 79 -9.60 13.82 10.35
C THR A 79 -9.66 12.30 10.40
N PHE A 80 -9.69 11.62 9.24
CA PHE A 80 -9.89 10.16 9.21
C PHE A 80 -8.63 9.37 9.60
N LEU A 81 -7.44 9.84 9.23
CA LEU A 81 -6.19 9.18 9.65
C LEU A 81 -6.01 9.36 11.16
N ASP A 82 -6.26 10.56 11.66
CA ASP A 82 -6.22 10.87 13.10
C ASP A 82 -7.17 9.98 13.91
N ASP A 83 -8.37 9.71 13.42
CA ASP A 83 -9.32 8.81 14.09
C ASP A 83 -8.78 7.37 14.23
N ILE A 84 -8.06 6.88 13.21
CA ILE A 84 -7.43 5.56 13.24
C ILE A 84 -6.25 5.55 14.20
N LEU A 85 -5.38 6.56 14.11
CA LEU A 85 -4.22 6.69 14.99
C LEU A 85 -4.68 6.76 16.45
N TYR A 86 -5.70 7.59 16.71
CA TYR A 86 -6.32 7.68 18.02
C TYR A 86 -6.81 6.33 18.48
N THR A 87 -7.62 5.65 17.68
CA THR A 87 -8.26 4.43 18.16
C THR A 87 -7.27 3.29 18.37
N ARG A 88 -6.30 3.14 17.45
CA ARG A 88 -5.30 2.06 17.50
C ARG A 88 -4.21 2.27 18.56
N PHE A 89 -3.83 3.52 18.85
CA PHE A 89 -2.63 3.78 19.66
C PHE A 89 -2.86 4.72 20.86
N ARG A 90 -3.89 5.58 20.81
CA ARG A 90 -4.12 6.63 21.83
C ARG A 90 -5.37 6.38 22.69
N SER A 91 -6.28 5.50 22.26
CA SER A 91 -7.51 5.20 23.01
C SER A 91 -7.19 4.54 24.34
N GLN A 92 -8.04 4.74 25.36
CA GLN A 92 -7.82 4.14 26.68
C GLN A 92 -7.67 2.61 26.60
N ARG A 93 -8.44 1.96 25.71
CA ARG A 93 -8.33 0.53 25.47
C ARG A 93 -6.97 0.16 24.88
N ALA A 94 -6.50 0.90 23.87
CA ALA A 94 -5.19 0.66 23.28
C ALA A 94 -4.07 0.83 24.32
N LEU A 95 -4.13 1.92 25.10
CA LEU A 95 -3.16 2.18 26.16
C LEU A 95 -3.13 1.05 27.19
N LEU A 96 -4.29 0.54 27.62
CA LEU A 96 -4.36 -0.60 28.54
C LEU A 96 -3.77 -1.89 27.95
N MET A 97 -4.00 -2.16 26.65
CA MET A 97 -3.47 -3.35 25.97
C MET A 97 -1.96 -3.26 25.71
N MET A 98 -1.42 -2.03 25.59
CA MET A 98 0.00 -1.75 25.35
C MET A 98 0.79 -1.51 26.63
N SER A 99 0.12 -1.38 27.77
CA SER A 99 0.76 -1.14 29.05
C SER A 99 1.45 -2.42 29.53
N ASP A 100 2.73 -2.29 29.85
CA ASP A 100 3.53 -3.32 30.47
C ASP A 100 3.63 -3.03 31.99
N TYR A 101 3.78 -4.06 32.81
CA TYR A 101 3.95 -3.90 34.26
C TYR A 101 5.41 -3.61 34.65
N GLU A 102 6.36 -4.03 33.82
CA GLU A 102 7.80 -3.98 34.07
C GLU A 102 8.46 -2.79 33.37
N GLU A 103 7.98 -2.40 32.19
CA GLU A 103 8.55 -1.31 31.38
C GLU A 103 7.65 -0.07 31.38
N LEU A 104 8.16 1.06 31.88
CA LEU A 104 7.52 2.36 31.68
C LEU A 104 7.58 2.75 30.20
N LYS A 105 6.56 3.48 29.74
CA LYS A 105 6.57 4.08 28.40
C LYS A 105 7.83 4.97 28.29
N PRO A 106 8.70 4.77 27.29
CA PRO A 106 9.93 5.53 27.18
C PRO A 106 9.64 7.04 27.11
N SER A 107 10.48 7.82 27.77
CA SER A 107 10.34 9.29 27.83
C SER A 107 10.75 9.98 26.53
N GLU A 108 11.50 9.30 25.68
CA GLU A 108 12.00 9.79 24.39
C GLU A 108 11.46 8.92 23.25
N GLU A 109 11.33 9.51 22.05
CA GLU A 109 11.00 8.77 20.85
C GLU A 109 12.11 7.75 20.56
N ILE A 110 11.74 6.47 20.51
CA ILE A 110 12.67 5.39 20.24
C ILE A 110 13.06 5.47 18.76
N GLU A 111 14.34 5.44 18.44
CA GLU A 111 14.76 5.29 17.04
C GLU A 111 14.35 3.91 16.51
N ILE A 112 13.67 3.89 15.35
CA ILE A 112 13.20 2.66 14.71
C ILE A 112 14.00 2.41 13.43
N THR A 113 14.66 1.25 13.33
CA THR A 113 15.30 0.78 12.10
C THR A 113 14.34 -0.08 11.27
N GLU A 114 14.41 0.09 9.95
CA GLU A 114 13.75 -0.77 8.97
C GLU A 114 14.79 -1.70 8.34
N GLU A 115 14.54 -3.01 8.36
CA GLU A 115 15.44 -4.03 7.82
C GLU A 115 14.67 -5.08 7.02
N THR A 116 15.37 -5.81 6.15
CA THR A 116 14.80 -7.00 5.50
C THR A 116 14.65 -8.11 6.54
N LEU A 117 13.48 -8.76 6.57
CA LEU A 117 13.17 -9.77 7.60
C LEU A 117 14.15 -10.97 7.61
N PHE A 118 14.83 -11.26 6.49
CA PHE A 118 15.64 -12.47 6.30
C PHE A 118 17.15 -12.22 6.12
N GLU A 119 17.65 -11.03 6.45
CA GLU A 119 19.10 -10.75 6.35
C GLU A 119 19.91 -11.51 7.41
N ASP A 120 19.43 -11.55 8.66
CA ASP A 120 20.08 -12.23 9.79
C ASP A 120 19.12 -13.19 10.51
N GLU A 121 19.64 -14.29 11.06
CA GLU A 121 18.88 -15.25 11.90
C GLU A 121 17.53 -15.76 11.31
N VAL A 122 17.54 -16.11 10.02
CA VAL A 122 16.35 -16.55 9.24
C VAL A 122 15.44 -17.50 10.02
N ASP A 123 15.98 -18.58 10.59
CA ASP A 123 15.19 -19.59 11.31
C ASP A 123 14.49 -19.02 12.55
N ALA A 124 15.16 -18.12 13.27
CA ALA A 124 14.61 -17.48 14.45
C ALA A 124 13.53 -16.45 14.08
N HIS A 125 13.70 -15.69 12.99
CA HIS A 125 12.69 -14.76 12.50
C HIS A 125 11.45 -15.48 11.95
N LEU A 126 11.64 -16.55 11.18
CA LEU A 126 10.53 -17.38 10.66
C LEU A 126 9.72 -17.99 11.80
N THR A 127 10.40 -18.52 12.82
CA THR A 127 9.72 -19.08 14.00
C THR A 127 8.94 -18.01 14.76
N ARG A 128 9.54 -16.84 15.01
CA ARG A 128 8.87 -15.69 15.66
C ARG A 128 7.64 -15.24 14.87
N LEU A 129 7.76 -15.16 13.54
CA LEU A 129 6.68 -14.75 12.66
C LEU A 129 5.53 -15.77 12.64
N LYS A 130 5.83 -17.06 12.54
CA LYS A 130 4.84 -18.14 12.64
C LYS A 130 4.11 -18.10 13.97
N ASN A 131 4.85 -17.90 15.07
CA ASN A 131 4.25 -17.76 16.40
C ASN A 131 3.32 -16.54 16.48
N PHE A 132 3.72 -15.39 15.93
CA PHE A 132 2.85 -14.21 15.84
C PHE A 132 1.54 -14.54 15.10
N PHE A 133 1.64 -15.16 13.92
CA PHE A 133 0.49 -15.50 13.09
C PHE A 133 -0.50 -16.46 13.74
N LEU A 134 0.02 -17.46 14.45
CA LEU A 134 -0.79 -18.44 15.17
C LEU A 134 -1.44 -17.82 16.42
N ASN A 135 -0.68 -17.05 17.20
CA ASN A 135 -1.17 -16.44 18.44
C ASN A 135 -2.18 -15.31 18.18
N ALA A 136 -1.95 -14.48 17.16
CA ALA A 136 -2.83 -13.37 16.83
C ALA A 136 -4.02 -13.78 15.95
N ASP A 137 -4.05 -15.03 15.46
CA ASP A 137 -4.96 -15.49 14.40
C ASP A 137 -4.98 -14.46 13.25
N ALA A 138 -3.81 -13.95 12.83
CA ALA A 138 -3.68 -12.82 11.91
C ALA A 138 -3.04 -13.20 10.56
N HIS A 139 -3.19 -14.47 10.16
CA HIS A 139 -2.62 -15.02 8.94
C HIS A 139 -3.62 -15.09 7.80
N TYR A 140 -3.12 -14.85 6.59
CA TYR A 140 -3.86 -15.14 5.37
C TYR A 140 -3.89 -16.66 5.12
N PRO A 141 -5.02 -17.24 4.65
CA PRO A 141 -5.12 -18.67 4.36
C PRO A 141 -4.03 -19.17 3.39
N GLY A 142 -3.38 -20.28 3.73
CA GLY A 142 -2.30 -20.89 2.93
C GLY A 142 -0.95 -20.17 3.01
N MET A 143 -0.86 -19.02 3.69
CA MET A 143 0.39 -18.27 3.81
C MET A 143 1.39 -18.94 4.77
N ILE A 144 0.94 -19.55 5.86
CA ILE A 144 1.83 -20.13 6.90
C ILE A 144 2.68 -21.29 6.35
N ASP A 145 2.14 -22.02 5.38
CA ASP A 145 2.74 -23.23 4.81
C ASP A 145 3.74 -22.94 3.68
N LEU A 146 3.94 -21.65 3.32
CA LEU A 146 4.87 -21.26 2.27
C LEU A 146 6.32 -21.38 2.73
N ASP A 147 7.19 -21.63 1.75
CA ASP A 147 8.64 -21.49 1.93
C ASP A 147 9.05 -20.03 1.71
N PHE A 148 9.01 -19.26 2.81
CA PHE A 148 9.36 -17.83 2.81
C PHE A 148 10.82 -17.60 2.40
N LEU A 149 11.74 -18.53 2.72
CA LEU A 149 13.15 -18.38 2.40
C LEU A 149 13.35 -18.48 0.88
N THR A 150 12.85 -19.55 0.27
CA THR A 150 12.91 -19.71 -1.20
C THR A 150 12.23 -18.52 -1.90
N MET A 151 11.06 -18.10 -1.43
CA MET A 151 10.36 -16.94 -2.03
C MET A 151 11.12 -15.62 -1.86
N HIS A 152 11.87 -15.45 -0.78
CA HIS A 152 12.73 -14.29 -0.56
C HIS A 152 13.94 -14.30 -1.52
N GLU A 153 14.63 -15.44 -1.64
CA GLU A 153 15.77 -15.62 -2.54
C GLU A 153 15.37 -15.38 -4.01
N GLU A 154 14.19 -15.84 -4.40
CA GLU A 154 13.60 -15.62 -5.73
C GLU A 154 13.00 -14.20 -5.90
N LYS A 155 13.11 -13.33 -4.88
CA LYS A 155 12.58 -11.95 -4.84
C LYS A 155 11.06 -11.84 -5.05
N LYS A 156 10.32 -12.91 -4.77
CA LYS A 156 8.85 -12.99 -4.87
C LYS A 156 8.14 -12.45 -3.62
N LEU A 157 8.89 -12.35 -2.52
CA LEU A 157 8.45 -11.90 -1.22
C LEU A 157 9.13 -10.59 -0.83
N ILE A 158 8.32 -9.60 -0.45
CA ILE A 158 8.77 -8.34 0.15
C ILE A 158 8.42 -8.43 1.64
N ALA A 159 9.44 -8.68 2.46
CA ALA A 159 9.30 -8.80 3.91
C ALA A 159 10.22 -7.83 4.63
N LYS A 160 9.64 -6.98 5.47
CA LYS A 160 10.37 -6.02 6.29
C LYS A 160 10.06 -6.21 7.76
N VAL A 161 11.05 -5.93 8.61
CA VAL A 161 10.92 -5.88 10.06
C VAL A 161 11.29 -4.49 10.54
N TYR A 162 10.59 -4.01 11.57
CA TYR A 162 10.84 -2.73 12.21
C TYR A 162 11.33 -3.00 13.62
N LYS A 163 12.54 -2.55 13.96
CA LYS A 163 13.19 -2.82 15.25
C LYS A 163 13.47 -1.53 15.99
N ASP A 164 13.44 -1.62 17.30
CA ASP A 164 13.98 -0.60 18.20
C ASP A 164 15.51 -0.63 18.12
N SER A 165 16.15 0.47 17.71
CA SER A 165 17.59 0.52 17.48
C SER A 165 18.40 0.18 18.73
N ALA A 166 17.92 0.57 19.92
CA ALA A 166 18.63 0.38 21.18
C ALA A 166 18.45 -1.05 21.72
N SER A 167 17.22 -1.56 21.74
CA SER A 167 16.93 -2.87 22.34
C SER A 167 16.95 -4.04 21.34
N GLN A 168 16.99 -3.74 20.04
CA GLN A 168 16.83 -4.70 18.94
C GLN A 168 15.51 -5.50 18.98
N LYS A 169 14.56 -5.10 19.82
CA LYS A 169 13.23 -5.72 19.90
C LYS A 169 12.43 -5.39 18.65
N VAL A 170 11.73 -6.40 18.10
CA VAL A 170 10.82 -6.23 16.97
C VAL A 170 9.58 -5.43 17.41
N ARG A 171 9.30 -4.33 16.71
CA ARG A 171 8.17 -3.42 16.94
C ARG A 171 7.16 -3.42 15.78
N GLY A 172 7.44 -4.14 14.70
CA GLY A 172 6.50 -4.30 13.61
C GLY A 172 7.06 -5.14 12.47
N HIS A 173 6.19 -5.44 11.50
CA HIS A 173 6.57 -6.14 10.29
C HIS A 173 5.64 -5.82 9.12
N SER A 174 6.11 -6.07 7.91
CA SER A 174 5.29 -6.10 6.72
C SER A 174 5.65 -7.27 5.82
N ILE A 175 4.63 -7.92 5.24
CA ILE A 175 4.75 -9.07 4.35
C ILE A 175 3.85 -8.85 3.15
N SER A 176 4.46 -8.78 1.98
CA SER A 176 3.77 -8.54 0.73
C SER A 176 4.30 -9.41 -0.41
N PHE A 177 3.41 -9.74 -1.34
CA PHE A 177 3.72 -10.52 -2.54
C PHE A 177 3.32 -9.76 -3.79
N LEU A 178 4.02 -10.00 -4.89
CA LEU A 178 3.70 -9.41 -6.19
C LEU A 178 3.12 -10.48 -7.13
N PHE A 179 2.08 -10.09 -7.86
CA PHE A 179 1.42 -10.91 -8.88
C PHE A 179 1.23 -10.07 -10.15
N ARG A 180 0.95 -10.70 -11.29
CA ARG A 180 0.36 -9.94 -12.39
C ARG A 180 -1.10 -9.65 -12.09
N VAL A 181 -1.60 -8.53 -12.57
CA VAL A 181 -3.02 -8.19 -12.46
C VAL A 181 -3.90 -9.26 -13.13
N GLU A 182 -3.52 -9.69 -14.33
CA GLU A 182 -4.23 -10.73 -15.10
C GLU A 182 -4.33 -12.09 -14.37
N ASP A 183 -3.35 -12.42 -13.53
CA ASP A 183 -3.36 -13.67 -12.74
C ASP A 183 -4.42 -13.62 -11.62
N LEU A 184 -4.76 -12.42 -11.13
CA LEU A 184 -5.67 -12.22 -10.01
C LEU A 184 -7.10 -11.89 -10.44
N ASP A 185 -7.30 -11.29 -11.62
CA ASP A 185 -8.64 -10.85 -12.07
C ASP A 185 -9.65 -12.01 -12.16
N THR A 186 -9.18 -13.23 -12.42
CA THR A 186 -10.04 -14.43 -12.48
C THR A 186 -10.20 -15.13 -11.12
N CYS A 187 -9.28 -14.91 -10.19
CA CYS A 187 -9.21 -15.62 -8.91
C CYS A 187 -10.34 -15.21 -7.96
N PHE A 188 -10.64 -13.91 -7.86
CA PHE A 188 -11.67 -13.42 -6.94
C PHE A 188 -13.07 -13.32 -7.56
N SER A 189 -13.33 -14.13 -8.60
CA SER A 189 -14.69 -14.36 -9.11
C SER A 189 -15.60 -15.04 -8.08
N THR A 190 -15.00 -15.71 -7.08
CA THR A 190 -15.69 -16.23 -5.90
C THR A 190 -14.99 -15.72 -4.63
N PRO A 191 -15.74 -15.35 -3.59
CA PRO A 191 -15.19 -14.67 -2.42
C PRO A 191 -14.40 -15.58 -1.47
N HIS A 192 -14.39 -16.89 -1.72
CA HIS A 192 -13.76 -17.89 -0.87
C HIS A 192 -12.42 -18.40 -1.41
N GLN A 193 -12.01 -17.93 -2.60
CA GLN A 193 -10.71 -18.28 -3.15
C GLN A 193 -9.59 -17.53 -2.43
N THR A 194 -8.46 -18.22 -2.32
CA THR A 194 -7.22 -17.71 -1.73
C THR A 194 -6.25 -17.32 -2.83
N LEU A 195 -5.28 -16.47 -2.50
CA LEU A 195 -4.22 -16.08 -3.43
C LEU A 195 -3.48 -17.31 -4.00
N PRO A 196 -3.23 -17.35 -5.32
CA PRO A 196 -2.49 -18.43 -5.96
C PRO A 196 -0.99 -18.20 -5.77
N PHE A 197 -0.45 -18.48 -4.57
CA PHE A 197 0.94 -18.18 -4.21
C PHE A 197 2.00 -18.77 -5.16
N ASN A 198 1.68 -19.85 -5.87
CA ASN A 198 2.53 -20.42 -6.92
C ASN A 198 2.76 -19.47 -8.13
N LEU A 199 1.89 -18.46 -8.30
CA LEU A 199 2.01 -17.41 -9.32
C LEU A 199 2.71 -16.14 -8.81
N ALA A 200 3.12 -16.11 -7.55
CA ALA A 200 3.89 -14.98 -7.00
C ALA A 200 5.20 -14.81 -7.79
N ARG A 201 5.64 -13.55 -7.94
CA ARG A 201 6.78 -13.23 -8.79
C ARG A 201 7.57 -12.02 -8.32
N ALA A 202 8.80 -11.93 -8.80
CA ALA A 202 9.63 -10.76 -8.59
C ALA A 202 9.07 -9.53 -9.33
N TYR A 203 9.42 -8.35 -8.81
CA TYR A 203 9.11 -7.08 -9.45
C TYR A 203 9.69 -7.01 -10.87
N SER A 204 8.93 -6.42 -11.78
CA SER A 204 9.31 -6.19 -13.16
C SER A 204 8.67 -4.90 -13.66
N GLU A 205 9.47 -4.03 -14.28
CA GLU A 205 9.02 -2.75 -14.84
C GLU A 205 8.14 -2.90 -16.09
N ALA A 206 8.26 -4.03 -16.79
CA ALA A 206 7.63 -4.24 -18.10
C ALA A 206 6.17 -4.70 -18.04
N ARG A 207 5.61 -4.89 -16.84
CA ARG A 207 4.28 -5.49 -16.65
C ARG A 207 3.48 -4.74 -15.62
N GLU A 208 2.16 -4.78 -15.78
CA GLU A 208 1.24 -4.38 -14.72
C GLU A 208 1.25 -5.42 -13.59
N LEU A 209 1.38 -4.92 -12.37
CA LEU A 209 1.50 -5.74 -11.17
C LEU A 209 0.43 -5.41 -10.15
N ALA A 210 0.11 -6.39 -9.33
CA ALA A 210 -0.68 -6.26 -8.12
C ALA A 210 0.21 -6.52 -6.90
N LEU A 211 0.16 -5.63 -5.92
CA LEU A 211 0.83 -5.80 -4.63
C LEU A 211 -0.16 -6.32 -3.61
N CYS A 212 0.10 -7.48 -3.04
CA CYS A 212 -0.74 -8.11 -2.02
C CYS A 212 -0.09 -8.00 -0.65
N CYS A 213 -0.56 -7.06 0.17
CA CYS A 213 -0.15 -6.88 1.56
C CYS A 213 -0.95 -7.82 2.47
N LEU A 214 -0.32 -8.91 2.93
CA LEU A 214 -1.00 -9.99 3.67
C LEU A 214 -0.80 -9.90 5.17
N SER A 215 0.28 -9.27 5.62
CA SER A 215 0.42 -8.91 7.02
C SER A 215 1.17 -7.60 7.14
N ARG A 216 0.60 -6.67 7.89
CA ARG A 216 1.21 -5.39 8.22
C ARG A 216 0.84 -5.06 9.65
N TYR A 217 1.84 -4.97 10.51
CA TYR A 217 1.63 -4.79 11.93
C TYR A 217 2.61 -3.76 12.49
N ALA A 218 2.09 -2.90 13.35
CA ALA A 218 2.84 -1.89 14.07
C ALA A 218 2.41 -1.95 15.53
N THR A 219 3.38 -2.08 16.45
CA THR A 219 3.09 -2.07 17.89
C THR A 219 2.81 -0.67 18.41
N SER A 220 3.25 0.37 17.71
CA SER A 220 3.11 1.76 18.12
C SER A 220 2.75 2.66 16.95
N GLU A 221 2.27 3.86 17.28
CA GLU A 221 1.98 4.91 16.32
C GLU A 221 3.22 5.28 15.50
N GLN A 222 4.38 5.41 16.15
CA GLN A 222 5.64 5.73 15.48
C GLN A 222 5.99 4.70 14.40
N VAL A 223 5.89 3.40 14.70
CA VAL A 223 6.13 2.34 13.71
C VAL A 223 5.10 2.40 12.60
N PHE A 224 3.83 2.71 12.91
CA PHE A 224 2.79 2.90 11.90
C PHE A 224 3.11 4.06 10.95
N MET A 225 3.61 5.17 11.50
CA MET A 225 4.02 6.37 10.75
C MET A 225 5.32 6.20 9.95
N ILE A 226 5.99 5.04 10.06
CA ILE A 226 7.06 4.64 9.15
C ILE A 226 6.50 3.63 8.14
N LEU A 227 5.91 2.54 8.66
CA LEU A 227 5.42 1.41 7.88
C LEU A 227 4.38 1.83 6.84
N HIS A 228 3.41 2.68 7.18
CA HIS A 228 2.32 3.03 6.28
C HIS A 228 2.78 3.93 5.13
N PRO A 229 3.50 5.04 5.37
CA PRO A 229 4.04 5.84 4.27
C PRO A 229 5.05 5.10 3.40
N THR A 230 5.87 4.20 3.94
CA THR A 230 6.80 3.41 3.11
C THR A 230 6.08 2.57 2.06
N LEU A 231 4.86 2.07 2.35
CA LEU A 231 4.03 1.40 1.35
C LEU A 231 3.59 2.38 0.26
N VAL A 232 3.13 3.57 0.65
CA VAL A 232 2.68 4.61 -0.27
C VAL A 232 3.83 5.06 -1.17
N ASP A 233 5.01 5.29 -0.61
CA ASP A 233 6.23 5.64 -1.34
C ASP A 233 6.63 4.54 -2.32
N TYR A 234 6.55 3.27 -1.89
CA TYR A 234 6.87 2.11 -2.72
C TYR A 234 6.00 2.02 -3.97
N ILE A 235 4.68 2.23 -3.85
CA ILE A 235 3.74 2.20 -4.98
C ILE A 235 3.80 3.49 -5.82
N ALA A 236 4.11 4.64 -5.20
CA ALA A 236 4.29 5.90 -5.91
C ALA A 236 5.49 5.87 -6.87
N GLN A 237 6.57 5.20 -6.48
CA GLN A 237 7.78 5.02 -7.30
C GLN A 237 7.67 3.87 -8.31
N ARG A 238 6.59 3.09 -8.25
CA ARG A 238 6.36 1.90 -9.09
C ARG A 238 4.95 1.93 -9.65
N SER A 239 4.70 2.92 -10.51
CA SER A 239 3.39 3.22 -11.07
C SER A 239 2.80 2.09 -11.90
N ASN A 240 3.58 1.08 -12.30
CA ASN A 240 3.06 -0.13 -12.94
C ASN A 240 2.41 -1.10 -11.94
N ILE A 241 2.52 -0.87 -10.63
CA ILE A 241 1.69 -1.52 -9.62
C ILE A 241 0.32 -0.82 -9.65
N THR A 242 -0.65 -1.43 -10.32
CA THR A 242 -1.95 -0.82 -10.59
C THR A 242 -3.03 -1.21 -9.58
N GLN A 243 -2.80 -2.31 -8.85
CA GLN A 243 -3.74 -2.84 -7.88
C GLN A 243 -3.03 -3.09 -6.55
N LEU A 244 -3.64 -2.66 -5.46
CA LEU A 244 -3.23 -3.01 -4.10
C LEU A 244 -4.30 -3.92 -3.50
N TYR A 245 -3.86 -5.09 -3.04
CA TYR A 245 -4.67 -6.01 -2.26
C TYR A 245 -4.21 -5.93 -0.81
N TYR A 246 -5.14 -5.77 0.12
CA TYR A 246 -4.81 -5.61 1.54
C TYR A 246 -5.64 -6.56 2.39
N TYR A 247 -4.97 -7.44 3.12
CA TYR A 247 -5.64 -8.32 4.06
C TYR A 247 -5.85 -7.60 5.39
N ALA A 248 -7.11 -7.28 5.69
CA ALA A 248 -7.48 -6.61 6.92
C ALA A 248 -8.16 -7.60 7.87
N PHE A 249 -7.69 -7.59 9.11
CA PHE A 249 -8.21 -8.40 10.22
C PHE A 249 -8.73 -7.53 11.38
N ASP A 250 -8.72 -6.20 11.23
CA ASP A 250 -9.40 -5.26 12.12
C ASP A 250 -10.41 -4.39 11.35
N ASN A 251 -11.53 -4.07 12.00
CA ASN A 251 -12.64 -3.37 11.38
C ASN A 251 -12.36 -1.93 11.02
N GLN A 252 -11.67 -1.21 11.88
CA GLN A 252 -11.49 0.22 11.70
C GLN A 252 -10.56 0.46 10.53
N PHE A 253 -9.53 -0.36 10.41
CA PHE A 253 -8.64 -0.33 9.25
C PHE A 253 -9.32 -0.86 7.99
N THR A 254 -10.25 -1.81 8.10
CA THR A 254 -11.12 -2.20 6.98
C THR A 254 -11.95 -1.01 6.50
N ASP A 255 -12.64 -0.33 7.41
CA ASP A 255 -13.50 0.82 7.09
C ASP A 255 -12.68 2.02 6.57
N TYR A 256 -11.44 2.18 7.06
CA TYR A 256 -10.47 3.11 6.50
C TYR A 256 -10.13 2.82 5.05
N LEU A 257 -9.71 1.59 4.76
CA LEU A 257 -9.37 1.23 3.38
C LEU A 257 -10.58 1.41 2.46
N VAL A 258 -11.79 1.09 2.94
CA VAL A 258 -13.04 1.34 2.21
C VAL A 258 -13.28 2.84 1.98
N SER A 259 -13.04 3.70 2.98
CA SER A 259 -13.18 5.15 2.83
C SER A 259 -12.16 5.73 1.84
N LEU A 260 -11.01 5.07 1.66
CA LEU A 260 -10.01 5.38 0.63
C LEU A 260 -10.35 4.81 -0.77
N GLY A 261 -11.49 4.13 -0.92
CA GLY A 261 -11.96 3.58 -2.19
C GLY A 261 -11.66 2.10 -2.40
N ALA A 262 -11.30 1.35 -1.35
CA ALA A 262 -11.12 -0.08 -1.45
C ALA A 262 -12.44 -0.85 -1.44
N GLU A 263 -12.48 -1.94 -2.20
CA GLU A 263 -13.61 -2.86 -2.30
C GLU A 263 -13.29 -4.17 -1.58
N LYS A 264 -14.27 -4.74 -0.86
CA LYS A 264 -14.15 -6.06 -0.23
C LYS A 264 -14.37 -7.14 -1.28
N ILE A 265 -13.33 -7.92 -1.60
CA ILE A 265 -13.35 -8.89 -2.72
C ILE A 265 -13.33 -10.35 -2.28
N ALA A 266 -12.75 -10.65 -1.12
CA ALA A 266 -12.74 -11.99 -0.55
C ALA A 266 -12.90 -11.90 0.96
N TYR A 267 -13.48 -12.93 1.55
CA TYR A 267 -13.76 -12.98 2.99
C TYR A 267 -13.67 -14.41 3.49
N ASP A 268 -13.38 -14.53 4.78
CA ASP A 268 -13.17 -15.82 5.43
C ASP A 268 -14.49 -16.54 5.74
N THR A 269 -14.45 -17.45 6.71
CA THR A 269 -15.64 -18.19 7.14
C THR A 269 -16.58 -17.30 7.96
N PRO A 270 -17.91 -17.45 7.81
CA PRO A 270 -18.87 -16.70 8.61
C PRO A 270 -18.61 -16.85 10.11
N ASP A 271 -18.60 -15.71 10.81
CA ASP A 271 -18.42 -15.66 12.26
C ASP A 271 -19.47 -14.73 12.89
N LYS A 272 -20.12 -15.21 13.96
CA LYS A 272 -21.18 -14.46 14.68
C LYS A 272 -20.68 -13.16 15.31
N ILE A 273 -19.41 -13.10 15.65
CA ILE A 273 -18.67 -11.99 16.24
C ILE A 273 -17.74 -11.36 15.19
N GLY A 274 -17.85 -11.81 13.94
CA GLY A 274 -17.13 -11.30 12.79
C GLY A 274 -17.33 -9.80 12.65
N SER A 275 -16.23 -9.11 12.43
CA SER A 275 -16.19 -7.67 12.46
C SER A 275 -16.54 -7.13 11.04
N VAL A 276 -16.16 -7.84 9.98
CA VAL A 276 -16.45 -7.49 8.58
C VAL A 276 -17.87 -7.92 8.20
N LYS A 277 -18.77 -6.97 7.94
CA LYS A 277 -20.14 -7.26 7.49
C LYS A 277 -20.25 -7.25 5.97
N ILE A 278 -20.84 -8.31 5.40
CA ILE A 278 -21.26 -8.42 4.00
C ILE A 278 -22.75 -8.80 4.00
N GLY A 279 -23.62 -7.85 3.65
CA GLY A 279 -25.06 -8.02 3.78
C GLY A 279 -25.48 -8.28 5.24
N LYS A 280 -26.11 -9.43 5.49
CA LYS A 280 -26.53 -9.85 6.84
C LYS A 280 -25.51 -10.76 7.55
N THR A 281 -24.44 -11.14 6.85
CA THR A 281 -23.45 -12.10 7.36
C THR A 281 -22.20 -11.35 7.83
N ALA A 282 -21.66 -11.80 8.95
CA ALA A 282 -20.44 -11.28 9.55
C ALA A 282 -19.29 -12.27 9.31
N TYR A 283 -18.10 -11.72 9.09
CA TYR A 283 -16.84 -12.40 8.75
C TYR A 283 -15.74 -11.79 9.61
N ARG A 284 -14.69 -12.54 9.98
CA ARG A 284 -13.63 -11.96 10.81
C ARG A 284 -12.65 -11.16 9.98
N LYS A 285 -12.32 -11.64 8.78
CA LYS A 285 -11.22 -11.12 7.98
C LYS A 285 -11.65 -10.97 6.53
N CYS A 286 -11.09 -9.99 5.85
CA CYS A 286 -11.35 -9.80 4.43
C CYS A 286 -10.10 -9.35 3.67
N LEU A 287 -10.09 -9.68 2.39
CA LEU A 287 -9.17 -9.12 1.43
C LEU A 287 -9.87 -7.95 0.75
N LEU A 288 -9.25 -6.79 0.81
CA LEU A 288 -9.67 -5.60 0.09
C LEU A 288 -8.82 -5.41 -1.16
N LYS A 289 -9.40 -4.80 -2.20
CA LYS A 289 -8.73 -4.41 -3.44
C LYS A 289 -8.94 -2.92 -3.67
N VAL A 290 -7.90 -2.19 -4.05
CA VAL A 290 -7.99 -0.78 -4.42
C VAL A 290 -7.11 -0.49 -5.64
N ASP A 291 -7.62 0.31 -6.58
CA ASP A 291 -6.83 0.87 -7.67
C ASP A 291 -5.82 1.87 -7.08
N THR A 292 -4.54 1.68 -7.36
CA THR A 292 -3.49 2.52 -6.78
C THR A 292 -3.60 3.99 -7.20
N ALA A 293 -4.19 4.28 -8.36
CA ALA A 293 -4.46 5.66 -8.78
C ALA A 293 -5.57 6.31 -7.95
N VAL A 294 -6.57 5.53 -7.50
CA VAL A 294 -7.60 6.01 -6.57
C VAL A 294 -6.99 6.28 -5.21
N LEU A 295 -6.21 5.31 -4.70
CA LEU A 295 -5.54 5.43 -3.40
C LEU A 295 -4.59 6.64 -3.35
N LEU A 296 -3.71 6.78 -4.33
CA LEU A 296 -2.71 7.86 -4.39
C LEU A 296 -3.32 9.24 -4.65
N ALA A 297 -4.57 9.30 -5.14
CA ALA A 297 -5.30 10.56 -5.29
C ALA A 297 -5.98 11.02 -3.99
N GLN A 298 -6.03 10.17 -2.94
CA GLN A 298 -6.70 10.52 -1.69
C GLN A 298 -5.94 11.63 -0.95
N PRO A 299 -6.64 12.66 -0.43
CA PRO A 299 -6.02 13.75 0.32
C PRO A 299 -5.12 13.28 1.48
N SER A 300 -5.60 12.32 2.28
CA SER A 300 -4.84 11.75 3.40
C SER A 300 -3.58 10.99 2.98
N ILE A 301 -3.60 10.36 1.80
CA ILE A 301 -2.43 9.67 1.27
C ILE A 301 -1.38 10.66 0.74
N ILE A 302 -1.84 11.77 0.14
CA ILE A 302 -0.96 12.85 -0.32
C ILE A 302 -0.27 13.52 0.87
N SER A 303 -1.02 13.87 1.92
CA SER A 303 -0.45 14.48 3.12
C SER A 303 0.52 13.53 3.84
N LEU A 304 0.18 12.25 3.96
CA LEU A 304 1.10 11.23 4.48
C LEU A 304 2.42 11.17 3.69
N LEU A 305 2.37 11.28 2.36
CA LEU A 305 3.55 11.27 1.51
C LEU A 305 4.44 12.51 1.74
N HIS A 306 3.84 13.69 1.95
CA HIS A 306 4.56 14.92 2.31
C HIS A 306 5.24 14.80 3.67
N GLN A 307 4.53 14.31 4.69
CA GLN A 307 5.08 14.09 6.03
C GLN A 307 6.28 13.14 5.99
N HIS A 308 6.17 12.03 5.28
CA HIS A 308 7.26 11.06 5.11
C HIS A 308 8.47 11.66 4.40
N GLN A 309 8.25 12.45 3.34
CA GLN A 309 9.34 13.11 2.63
C GLN A 309 10.07 14.13 3.52
N ALA A 310 9.35 14.87 4.35
CA ALA A 310 9.95 15.80 5.32
C ALA A 310 10.79 15.05 6.37
N ASN A 311 10.30 13.91 6.86
CA ASN A 311 11.03 13.09 7.82
C ASN A 311 12.33 12.52 7.25
N ILE A 312 12.35 12.10 5.97
CA ILE A 312 13.57 11.65 5.28
C ILE A 312 14.58 12.78 5.10
N ILE A 313 14.14 14.02 4.89
CA ILE A 313 15.05 15.16 4.70
C ILE A 313 15.68 15.62 6.02
N ASN A 314 14.94 15.48 7.13
CA ASN A 314 15.33 16.00 8.44
C ASN A 314 16.01 14.98 9.36
N GLY A 315 15.94 13.67 9.04
CA GLY A 315 16.64 12.59 9.75
C GLY A 315 17.97 12.25 9.10
#